data_AF-A0A2N2DEI3-F1
#
_entry.id   AF-A0A2N2DEI3-F1
#
_cell.length_a   1.000
_cell.length_b   1.000
_cell.length_c   1.000
_cell.angle_alpha   90.00
_cell.angle_beta   90.00
_cell.angle_gamma   90.00
#
_symmetry.space_group_name_H-M   'P 1'
#
loop_
_entity.id
_entity.type
_entity.pdbx_description
1 polymer ?
#
loop_
_entity_poly.entity_id
_entity_poly.type
_entity_poly.pdbx_seq_one_letter_code
_entity_poly.pdbx_strand_id
1 'polypeptide(L)'
;MSPLEILQTGQKLTEQPGTGKEQKTGFADLLKGAINEVNALQNESQEAKVQLVTGEAEDLHQVMIAAEKANLAFQMTVQIRNKVVEAYQEIMRMQV
;
A
#
# COMPACT_ATOMS: atom_id res chain seq x y z
N MET A 1 -38.74 -45.28 39.22
CA MET A 1 -39.67 -44.47 38.40
C MET A 1 -39.06 -43.06 38.33
N SER A 2 -38.55 -42.54 37.23
CA SER A 2 -38.32 -43.10 35.90
C SER A 2 -37.00 -42.51 35.38
N PRO A 3 -36.23 -43.28 34.59
CA PRO A 3 -34.94 -42.89 34.02
C PRO A 3 -35.11 -42.28 32.61
N LEU A 4 -34.01 -41.75 32.08
CA LEU A 4 -33.74 -41.39 30.67
C LEU A 4 -33.97 -39.92 30.27
N GLU A 5 -32.90 -39.11 30.37
CA GLU A 5 -32.63 -38.04 29.38
C GLU A 5 -31.14 -37.62 29.35
N ILE A 6 -30.24 -38.57 29.63
CA ILE A 6 -28.82 -38.43 29.24
C ILE A 6 -28.74 -38.88 27.79
N LEU A 7 -28.68 -37.95 26.82
CA LEU A 7 -28.04 -38.04 25.49
C LEU A 7 -28.62 -37.04 24.48
N GLN A 8 -28.45 -35.74 24.73
CA GLN A 8 -28.25 -34.77 23.63
C GLN A 8 -27.01 -33.93 23.92
N THR A 9 -25.88 -34.65 23.83
CA THR A 9 -24.62 -34.10 23.33
C THR A 9 -24.89 -33.40 21.99
N GLY A 10 -24.62 -32.11 21.95
CA GLY A 10 -24.56 -31.34 20.71
C GLY A 10 -24.73 -29.86 20.97
N GLN A 11 -23.67 -29.09 20.76
CA GLN A 11 -23.69 -27.62 20.64
C GLN A 11 -23.58 -26.81 21.95
N LYS A 12 -22.65 -27.20 22.82
CA LYS A 12 -21.76 -26.19 23.44
C LYS A 12 -20.64 -25.86 22.45
N LEU A 13 -20.83 -24.84 21.63
CA LEU A 13 -19.74 -24.07 21.03
C LEU A 13 -20.09 -22.59 21.18
N THR A 14 -20.03 -22.15 22.44
CA THR A 14 -19.91 -20.75 22.81
C THR A 14 -18.68 -20.16 22.14
N GLU A 15 -18.93 -19.19 21.28
CA GLU A 15 -18.16 -17.96 21.06
C GLU A 15 -16.76 -17.94 21.70
N GLN A 16 -15.76 -18.26 20.88
CA GLN A 16 -14.42 -17.67 21.00
C GLN A 16 -13.97 -17.27 19.59
N PRO A 17 -14.14 -16.00 19.18
CA PRO A 17 -13.21 -15.45 18.22
C PRO A 17 -11.88 -15.39 18.94
N GLY A 18 -11.01 -16.34 18.64
CA GLY A 18 -9.60 -16.25 18.98
C GLY A 18 -9.06 -14.95 18.41
N THR A 19 -8.95 -13.93 19.24
CA THR A 19 -8.13 -12.76 18.98
C THR A 19 -6.68 -13.22 19.11
N GLY A 20 -6.23 -13.99 18.13
CA GLY A 20 -4.85 -13.96 17.73
C GLY A 20 -4.55 -12.50 17.40
N LYS A 21 -3.72 -11.88 18.23
CA LYS A 21 -3.08 -10.59 17.92
C LYS A 21 -2.13 -10.84 16.75
N GLU A 22 -2.67 -11.15 15.58
CA GLU A 22 -2.07 -10.63 14.36
C GLU A 22 -2.29 -9.13 14.47
N GLN A 23 -1.22 -8.47 14.90
CA GLN A 23 -1.07 -7.04 14.76
C GLN A 23 -1.12 -6.77 13.26
N LYS A 24 -2.35 -6.71 12.74
CA LYS A 24 -2.65 -6.20 11.40
C LYS A 24 -2.18 -4.77 11.46
N THR A 25 -0.96 -4.52 10.99
CA THR A 25 -0.48 -3.18 10.67
C THR A 25 -1.62 -2.51 9.92
N GLY A 26 -2.30 -1.56 10.58
CA GLY A 26 -3.51 -0.99 10.03
C GLY A 26 -3.16 -0.22 8.76
N PHE A 27 -4.11 -0.05 7.86
CA PHE A 27 -3.93 0.86 6.72
C PHE A 27 -3.44 2.24 7.17
N ALA A 28 -3.89 2.70 8.36
CA ALA A 28 -3.41 3.93 8.99
C ALA A 28 -1.91 3.88 9.37
N ASP A 29 -1.41 2.74 9.83
CA ASP A 29 0.01 2.56 10.16
C ASP A 29 0.88 2.51 8.89
N LEU A 30 0.37 1.88 7.82
CA LEU A 30 1.01 1.89 6.50
C LEU A 30 1.04 3.31 5.91
N LEU A 31 -0.07 4.05 5.99
CA LEU A 31 -0.15 5.43 5.52
C LEU A 31 0.81 6.34 6.30
N LYS A 32 0.90 6.16 7.61
CA LYS A 32 1.84 6.89 8.46
C LYS A 32 3.29 6.55 8.14
N GLY A 33 3.59 5.28 7.86
CA GLY A 33 4.89 4.85 7.34
C GLY A 33 5.24 5.51 6.02
N ALA A 34 4.31 5.50 5.06
CA ALA A 34 4.50 6.12 3.75
C ALA A 34 4.72 7.65 3.84
N ILE A 35 4.01 8.36 4.71
CA ILE A 35 4.21 9.80 4.92
C ILE A 35 5.61 10.08 5.48
N ASN A 36 6.08 9.27 6.42
CA ASN A 36 7.44 9.41 6.97
C ASN A 36 8.51 9.10 5.90
N GLU A 37 8.25 8.13 5.03
CA GLU A 37 9.15 7.77 3.94
C GLU A 37 9.26 8.88 2.90
N VAL A 38 8.15 9.55 2.56
CA VAL A 38 8.17 10.75 1.71
C VAL A 38 8.99 11.88 2.34
N ASN A 39 8.87 12.09 3.65
CA ASN A 39 9.65 13.11 4.35
C ASN A 39 11.16 12.80 4.30
N ALA A 40 11.54 11.53 4.47
CA ALA A 40 12.93 11.09 4.35
C ALA A 40 13.47 11.31 2.94
N LEU A 41 12.73 10.89 1.91
CA LEU A 41 13.06 11.09 0.50
C LEU A 41 13.19 12.58 0.13
N GLN A 42 12.39 13.46 0.75
CA GLN A 42 12.46 14.90 0.53
C GLN A 42 13.75 15.50 1.07
N ASN A 43 14.21 15.07 2.25
CA ASN A 43 15.50 15.47 2.81
C ASN A 43 16.67 14.96 1.97
N GLU A 44 16.63 13.70 1.54
CA GLU A 44 17.64 13.10 0.66
C GLU A 44 17.71 13.84 -0.68
N SER A 45 16.56 14.17 -1.27
CA SER A 45 16.49 14.98 -2.49
C SER A 45 17.08 16.38 -2.31
N GLN A 46 16.88 16.99 -1.14
CA GLN A 46 17.47 18.29 -0.82
C GLN A 46 19.01 18.20 -0.77
N GLU A 47 19.55 17.14 -0.19
CA GLU A 47 20.99 16.89 -0.11
C GLU A 47 21.59 16.56 -1.48
N ALA A 48 20.92 15.71 -2.27
CA ALA A 48 21.31 15.41 -3.64
C ALA A 48 21.27 16.64 -4.56
N LYS A 49 20.32 17.58 -4.36
CA LYS A 49 20.30 18.86 -5.08
C LYS A 49 21.50 19.73 -4.75
N VAL A 50 21.95 19.74 -3.50
CA VAL A 50 23.17 20.46 -3.09
C VAL A 50 24.39 19.87 -3.80
N GLN A 51 24.49 18.54 -3.89
CA GLN A 51 25.57 17.84 -4.60
C GLN A 51 25.50 18.01 -6.13
N LEU A 52 24.31 18.15 -6.71
CA LEU A 52 24.15 18.40 -8.14
C LEU A 52 24.59 19.82 -8.53
N VAL A 53 24.27 20.83 -7.70
CA VAL A 53 24.67 22.23 -7.92
C VAL A 53 26.19 22.39 -7.82
N THR A 54 26.89 21.48 -7.14
CA THR A 54 28.38 21.47 -7.09
C THR A 54 29.05 20.94 -8.36
N GLY A 55 28.29 20.47 -9.37
CA GLY A 55 28.79 20.34 -10.75
C GLY A 55 29.36 18.99 -11.18
N GLU A 56 28.99 17.88 -10.54
CA GLU A 56 29.48 16.52 -10.86
C GLU A 56 28.77 15.82 -12.06
N ALA A 57 28.03 16.54 -12.91
CA ALA A 57 27.28 15.91 -14.01
C ALA A 57 28.16 15.72 -15.25
N GLU A 58 28.94 14.64 -15.27
CA GLU A 58 29.99 14.38 -16.27
C GLU A 58 29.50 13.75 -17.60
N ASP A 59 28.20 13.42 -17.76
CA ASP A 59 27.79 12.52 -18.84
C ASP A 59 26.41 12.84 -19.47
N LEU A 60 26.43 13.60 -20.57
CA LEU A 60 25.23 13.95 -21.37
C LEU A 60 24.42 12.73 -21.82
N HIS A 61 25.06 11.56 -21.97
CA HIS A 61 24.36 10.31 -22.30
C HIS A 61 23.43 9.85 -21.18
N GLN A 62 23.80 10.05 -19.91
CA GLN A 62 22.95 9.69 -18.78
C GLN A 62 21.69 10.57 -18.72
N VAL A 63 21.80 11.86 -19.08
CA VAL A 63 20.67 12.79 -19.11
C VAL A 63 19.63 12.34 -20.14
N MET A 64 20.06 11.94 -21.34
CA MET A 64 19.17 11.40 -22.39
C MET A 64 18.48 10.10 -21.94
N ILE A 65 19.23 9.18 -21.32
CA ILE A 65 18.66 7.93 -20.80
C ILE A 65 17.67 8.20 -19.66
N ALA A 66 17.97 9.14 -18.77
CA ALA A 66 17.09 9.54 -17.68
C ALA A 66 15.80 10.17 -18.21
N ALA A 67 15.90 11.01 -19.24
CA ALA A 67 14.74 11.62 -19.90
C ALA A 67 13.82 10.56 -20.53
N GLU A 68 14.38 9.57 -21.23
CA GLU A 68 13.59 8.49 -21.83
C GLU A 68 12.90 7.61 -20.77
N LYS A 69 13.63 7.27 -19.70
CA LYS A 69 13.06 6.55 -18.55
C LYS A 69 11.92 7.33 -17.89
N ALA A 70 12.08 8.64 -17.73
CA ALA A 70 11.06 9.51 -17.14
C ALA A 70 9.78 9.55 -18.02
N ASN A 71 9.95 9.62 -19.34
CA ASN A 71 8.83 9.60 -20.27
C ASN A 71 8.05 8.27 -20.18
N LEU A 72 8.75 7.14 -20.19
CA LEU A 72 8.12 5.82 -20.04
C LEU A 72 7.39 5.67 -18.69
N ALA A 73 8.04 6.07 -17.60
CA ALA A 73 7.44 6.03 -16.27
C ALA A 73 6.19 6.92 -16.16
N PHE A 74 6.21 8.09 -16.80
CA PHE A 74 5.05 8.98 -16.85
C PHE A 74 3.87 8.33 -17.60
N GLN A 75 4.12 7.74 -18.77
CA GLN A 75 3.09 7.03 -19.53
C GLN A 75 2.47 5.89 -18.72
N MET A 76 3.30 5.12 -18.02
CA MET A 76 2.84 4.04 -17.15
C MET A 76 2.00 4.57 -15.98
N THR A 77 2.41 5.70 -15.39
CA THR A 77 1.65 6.37 -14.32
C THR A 77 0.27 6.81 -14.78
N VAL A 78 0.15 7.34 -16.00
CA VAL A 78 -1.14 7.71 -16.58
C VAL A 78 -2.04 6.48 -16.74
N GLN A 79 -1.50 5.35 -17.18
CA GLN A 79 -2.26 4.11 -17.29
C GLN A 79 -2.73 3.60 -15.93
N ILE A 80 -1.86 3.63 -14.92
CA ILE A 80 -2.20 3.25 -13.54
C ILE A 80 -3.30 4.16 -13.00
N ARG A 81 -3.17 5.49 -13.16
CA ARG A 81 -4.20 6.45 -12.75
C ARG A 81 -5.55 6.11 -13.36
N ASN A 82 -5.59 5.83 -14.67
CA ASN A 82 -6.82 5.47 -15.35
C ASN A 82 -7.42 4.18 -14.78
N LYS A 83 -6.59 3.14 -14.54
CA LYS A 83 -7.04 1.87 -13.94
C LYS A 83 -7.57 2.02 -12.50
N VAL A 84 -6.97 2.91 -11.71
CA VAL A 84 -7.44 3.21 -10.35
C VAL A 84 -8.79 3.92 -10.38
N VAL A 85 -9.00 4.87 -11.32
CA VAL A 85 -10.29 5.54 -11.51
C VAL A 85 -11.35 4.54 -11.96
N GLU A 86 -11.03 3.66 -12.91
CA GLU A 86 -11.93 2.59 -13.37
C GLU A 86 -12.30 1.65 -12.20
N ALA A 87 -11.32 1.21 -11.41
CA ALA A 87 -11.56 0.34 -10.26
C ALA A 87 -12.45 1.00 -9.20
N TYR A 88 -12.26 2.30 -8.95
CA TYR A 88 -13.13 3.06 -8.04
C TYR A 88 -14.57 3.16 -8.57
N GLN A 89 -14.74 3.44 -9.86
CA GLN A 89 -16.05 3.47 -10.50
C GLN A 89 -16.75 2.11 -10.44
N GLU A 90 -16.01 1.02 -10.63
CA GLU A 90 -16.55 -0.35 -10.57
C GLU A 90 -17.05 -0.70 -9.16
N ILE A 91 -16.27 -0.37 -8.12
CA ILE A 91 -16.69 -0.57 -6.72
C ILE A 91 -17.98 0.19 -6.41
N MET A 92 -18.11 1.43 -6.91
CA MET A 92 -19.35 2.22 -6.74
C MET A 92 -20.55 1.59 -7.44
N ARG A 93 -20.35 0.94 -8.60
CA ARG A 93 -21.42 0.24 -9.33
C ARG A 93 -21.83 -1.07 -8.68
N MET A 94 -20.97 -1.71 -7.91
CA MET A 94 -21.31 -2.92 -7.15
C MET A 94 -22.17 -2.66 -5.90
N GLN A 95 -22.21 -1.41 -5.41
CA GLN A 95 -22.88 -1.04 -4.15
C GLN A 95 -24.30 -0.46 -4.33
N VAL A 96 -24.81 -0.37 -5.56
CA VAL A 96 -26.20 0.04 -5.85
C VAL A 96 -27.12 -1.13 -6.11
#